data_AF-A0A4Z0MWX4-F1
#
_entry.id   AF-A0A4Z0MWX4-F1
#
_cell.length_a   1.000
_cell.length_b   1.000
_cell.length_c   1.000
_cell.angle_alpha   90.00
_cell.angle_beta   90.00
_cell.angle_gamma   90.00
#
_symmetry.space_group_name_H-M   'P 1'
#
loop_
_entity.id
_entity.type
_entity.pdbx_description
1 polymer ?
#
loop_
_entity_poly.entity_id
_entity_poly.type
_entity_poly.pdbx_seq_one_letter_code
_entity_poly.pdbx_strand_id
1 'polypeptide(L)'
;MKLRINTGGVSFVCTRAPEQRIAFDTGQPKLDRETGLPLWQVQVMALDSTGGDVITVTVAGDPNVTVGQPIHIEGLVALPWSQDSRSGVAFRAEAIRASGAPLAGVVAAPRNASPSGVPGGTSKPAA
;
A
#
# COMPACT_ATOMS: atom_id res chain seq x y z
N MET A 1 -10.52 16.25 -9.59
CA MET A 1 -10.48 15.59 -10.91
C MET A 1 -9.77 14.24 -10.76
N LYS A 2 -10.30 13.16 -11.33
CA LYS A 2 -9.64 11.82 -11.36
C LYS A 2 -9.21 11.53 -12.79
N LEU A 3 -7.91 11.34 -13.03
CA LEU A 3 -7.37 11.02 -14.36
C LEU A 3 -7.03 9.53 -14.39
N ARG A 4 -7.71 8.75 -15.24
CA ARG A 4 -7.40 7.32 -15.38
C ARG A 4 -6.07 7.14 -16.09
N ILE A 5 -5.22 6.27 -15.55
CA ILE A 5 -3.92 5.94 -16.13
C ILE A 5 -4.05 4.62 -16.87
N ASN A 6 -3.64 4.61 -18.14
CA ASN A 6 -3.50 3.36 -18.89
C ASN A 6 -2.23 2.63 -18.40
N THR A 7 -2.39 1.40 -17.92
CA THR A 7 -1.31 0.55 -17.42
C THR A 7 -0.81 -0.46 -18.46
N GLY A 8 -1.35 -0.44 -19.68
CA GLY A 8 -0.92 -1.31 -20.77
C GLY A 8 0.54 -1.07 -21.16
N GLY A 9 1.33 -2.15 -21.24
CA GLY A 9 2.77 -2.08 -21.54
C GLY A 9 3.65 -1.69 -20.36
N VAL A 10 3.08 -1.46 -19.17
CA VAL A 10 3.81 -1.11 -17.95
C VAL A 10 3.88 -2.31 -17.01
N SER A 11 5.09 -2.64 -16.55
CA SER A 11 5.32 -3.65 -15.52
C SER A 11 5.45 -2.97 -14.16
N PHE A 12 4.84 -3.56 -13.13
CA PHE A 12 4.89 -3.03 -11.77
C PHE A 12 5.56 -4.00 -10.80
N VAL A 13 6.40 -3.48 -9.91
CA VAL A 13 7.05 -4.25 -8.84
C VAL A 13 6.91 -3.50 -7.53
N CYS A 14 6.50 -4.20 -6.47
CA CYS A 14 6.46 -3.65 -5.11
C CYS A 14 7.89 -3.41 -4.59
N THR A 15 8.26 -2.17 -4.28
CA THR A 15 9.64 -1.82 -3.88
C THR A 15 9.83 -1.67 -2.38
N ARG A 16 8.73 -1.58 -1.62
CA ARG A 16 8.73 -1.51 -0.15
C ARG A 16 7.51 -2.26 0.39
N ALA A 17 7.62 -2.83 1.59
CA ALA A 17 6.49 -3.47 2.26
C ALA A 17 5.32 -2.48 2.33
N PRO A 18 4.08 -2.88 1.97
CA PRO A 18 2.92 -2.03 2.12
C PRO A 18 2.76 -1.55 3.56
N GLU A 19 2.39 -0.29 3.73
CA GLU A 19 2.22 0.33 5.04
C GLU A 19 0.82 0.92 5.18
N GLN A 20 0.19 0.68 6.31
CA GLN A 20 -1.10 1.29 6.63
C GLN A 20 -0.93 2.79 6.83
N ARG A 21 -1.79 3.58 6.20
CA ARG A 21 -1.80 5.03 6.40
C ARG A 21 -2.36 5.34 7.78
N ILE A 22 -1.57 5.99 8.60
CA ILE A 22 -1.98 6.44 9.93
C ILE A 22 -2.33 7.93 9.89
N ALA A 23 -3.41 8.31 10.59
CA ALA A 23 -3.78 9.68 10.80
C ALA A 23 -2.85 10.29 11.87
N PHE A 24 -2.18 11.40 11.53
CA PHE A 24 -1.13 11.98 12.37
C PHE A 24 -1.65 12.47 13.74
N ASP A 25 -2.88 12.97 13.76
CA ASP A 25 -3.56 13.50 14.95
C ASP A 25 -4.02 12.42 15.93
N THR A 26 -4.57 11.32 15.41
CA THR A 26 -5.22 10.28 16.24
C THR A 26 -4.39 9.01 16.39
N GLY A 27 -3.36 8.82 15.57
CA GLY A 27 -2.60 7.57 15.52
C GLY A 27 -3.42 6.38 14.99
N GLN A 28 -4.65 6.61 14.52
CA GLN A 28 -5.53 5.56 14.02
C GLN A 28 -5.36 5.35 12.52
N PRO A 29 -5.67 4.15 12.00
CA PRO A 29 -5.75 3.92 10.56
C PRO A 29 -6.68 4.91 9.85
N LYS A 30 -6.20 5.51 8.76
CA LYS A 30 -7.05 6.29 7.86
C LYS A 30 -7.96 5.34 7.11
N LEU A 31 -9.27 5.50 7.25
CA LEU A 31 -10.23 4.69 6.53
C LEU A 31 -10.60 5.34 5.20
N ASP A 32 -10.82 4.48 4.22
CA ASP A 32 -11.45 4.85 2.97
C ASP A 32 -12.94 5.14 3.21
N ARG A 33 -13.44 6.29 2.74
CA ARG A 33 -14.82 6.71 3.02
C ARG A 33 -15.87 5.88 2.30
N GLU A 34 -15.52 5.27 1.17
CA GLU A 34 -16.45 4.51 0.34
C GLU A 34 -16.54 3.05 0.83
N THR A 35 -15.39 2.43 1.11
CA THR A 35 -15.33 1.01 1.47
C THR A 35 -15.28 0.75 2.99
N GLY A 36 -14.96 1.76 3.80
CA GLY A 36 -14.73 1.60 5.24
C GLY A 36 -13.43 0.86 5.61
N LEU A 37 -12.65 0.40 4.62
CA LEU A 37 -11.42 -0.33 4.83
C LEU A 37 -10.26 0.63 5.15
N PRO A 38 -9.24 0.19 5.90
CA PRO A 38 -8.03 0.99 6.07
C PRO A 38 -7.32 1.26 4.74
N LEU A 39 -6.78 2.47 4.60
CA LEU A 39 -5.96 2.85 3.47
C LEU A 39 -4.53 2.37 3.67
N TRP A 40 -3.95 1.81 2.63
CA TRP A 40 -2.56 1.38 2.57
C TRP A 40 -1.79 2.17 1.52
N GLN A 41 -0.50 2.35 1.74
CA GLN A 41 0.46 2.89 0.80
C GLN A 41 1.36 1.77 0.31
N VAL A 42 1.46 1.65 -1.01
CA VAL A 42 2.34 0.71 -1.69
C VAL A 42 3.31 1.52 -2.53
N GLN A 43 4.60 1.37 -2.27
CA GLN A 43 5.62 1.92 -3.16
C GLN A 43 5.86 0.93 -4.29
N VAL A 44 5.78 1.41 -5.53
CA VAL A 44 5.88 0.58 -6.72
C VAL A 44 6.85 1.21 -7.70
N MET A 45 7.66 0.36 -8.34
CA MET A 45 8.36 0.72 -9.56
C MET A 45 7.41 0.45 -10.72
N ALA A 46 7.18 1.45 -11.57
CA ALA A 46 6.52 1.35 -12.86
C ALA A 46 7.59 1.36 -13.94
N LEU A 47 7.68 0.29 -14.74
CA LEU A 47 8.74 0.07 -15.72
C LEU A 47 8.14 -0.15 -17.11
N ASP A 48 8.61 0.62 -18.08
CA ASP A 48 8.29 0.42 -19.49
C ASP A 48 9.56 0.52 -20.36
N SER A 49 9.39 0.61 -21.69
CA SER A 49 10.51 0.71 -22.64
C SER A 49 11.33 1.99 -22.53
N THR A 50 10.80 3.02 -21.87
CA THR A 50 11.45 4.32 -21.69
C THR A 50 12.27 4.39 -20.41
N GLY A 51 11.94 3.56 -19.42
CA GLY A 51 12.63 3.53 -18.14
C GLY A 51 11.70 3.13 -17.00
N GLY A 52 12.22 3.26 -15.77
CA GLY A 52 11.50 2.96 -14.55
C GLY A 52 11.35 4.18 -13.66
N ASP A 53 10.15 4.42 -13.16
CA ASP A 53 9.83 5.43 -12.15
C ASP A 53 9.28 4.78 -10.89
N VAL A 54 9.55 5.38 -9.72
CA VAL A 54 9.02 4.90 -8.44
C VAL A 54 7.92 5.84 -7.96
N ILE A 55 6.72 5.30 -7.75
CA ILE A 55 5.55 6.04 -7.27
C ILE A 55 4.95 5.38 -6.03
N THR A 56 4.24 6.16 -5.22
CA THR A 56 3.48 5.64 -4.08
C THR A 56 1.99 5.65 -4.43
N VAL A 57 1.39 4.45 -4.41
CA VAL A 57 -0.02 4.23 -4.73
C VAL A 57 -0.80 3.98 -3.44
N THR A 58 -1.92 4.68 -3.27
CA THR A 58 -2.86 4.42 -2.19
C THR A 58 -3.90 3.38 -2.64
N VAL A 59 -4.19 2.40 -1.80
CA VAL A 59 -5.24 1.38 -2.04
C VAL A 59 -6.05 1.14 -0.77
N ALA A 60 -7.32 0.78 -0.89
CA ALA A 60 -8.15 0.39 0.26
C ALA A 60 -7.96 -1.11 0.55
N GLY A 61 -7.75 -1.45 1.83
CA GLY A 61 -7.42 -2.81 2.27
C GLY A 61 -5.95 -3.18 2.08
N ASP A 62 -5.50 -4.20 2.82
CA ASP A 62 -4.12 -4.72 2.70
C ASP A 62 -3.99 -5.49 1.36
N PRO A 63 -3.10 -5.06 0.44
CA PRO A 63 -2.89 -5.73 -0.84
C PRO A 63 -2.21 -7.10 -0.71
N ASN A 64 -1.68 -7.45 0.47
CA ASN A 64 -0.99 -8.72 0.76
C ASN A 64 0.18 -9.02 -0.19
N VAL A 65 0.85 -7.99 -0.71
CA VAL A 65 2.05 -8.10 -1.54
C VAL A 65 3.31 -7.89 -0.70
N THR A 66 4.43 -8.45 -1.14
CA THR A 66 5.73 -8.27 -0.48
C THR A 66 6.75 -7.55 -1.38
N VAL A 67 7.88 -7.14 -0.80
CA VAL A 67 8.98 -6.48 -1.53
C VAL A 67 9.52 -7.38 -2.63
N GLY A 68 9.79 -6.80 -3.79
CA GLY A 68 10.28 -7.50 -4.97
C GLY A 68 9.19 -8.27 -5.72
N GLN A 69 7.94 -8.26 -5.25
CA GLN A 69 6.86 -8.99 -5.92
C GLN A 69 6.37 -8.21 -7.15
N PRO A 70 6.32 -8.85 -8.33
CA PRO A 70 5.57 -8.32 -9.46
C PRO A 70 4.08 -8.18 -9.10
N ILE A 71 3.46 -7.08 -9.51
CA ILE A 71 2.06 -6.78 -9.19
C ILE A 71 1.28 -6.35 -10.44
N HIS A 72 -0.03 -6.56 -10.39
CA HIS A 72 -1.00 -5.88 -11.24
C HIS A 72 -1.70 -4.78 -10.45
N ILE A 73 -1.92 -3.64 -11.10
CA ILE A 73 -2.65 -2.50 -10.54
C ILE A 73 -3.92 -2.27 -11.36
N GLU A 74 -5.06 -2.34 -10.69
CA GLU A 74 -6.38 -2.14 -11.27
C GLU A 74 -6.91 -0.74 -10.94
N GLY A 75 -7.55 -0.08 -11.91
CA GLY A 75 -8.19 1.21 -11.69
C GLY A 75 -7.24 2.32 -11.25
N LEU A 76 -5.99 2.32 -11.74
CA LEU A 76 -5.01 3.33 -11.38
C LEU A 76 -5.46 4.72 -11.85
N VAL A 77 -5.51 5.68 -10.92
CA VAL A 77 -5.84 7.07 -11.19
C VAL A 77 -4.79 8.01 -10.63
N ALA A 78 -4.49 9.06 -11.39
CA ALA A 78 -3.79 10.24 -10.93
C ALA A 78 -4.79 11.28 -10.42
N LEU A 79 -4.46 11.88 -9.27
CA LEU A 79 -5.23 12.90 -8.59
C LEU A 79 -4.33 14.14 -8.44
N PRO A 80 -4.32 15.04 -9.43
CA PRO A 80 -3.65 16.32 -9.28
C PRO A 80 -4.26 17.11 -8.12
N TRP A 81 -3.41 17.72 -7.30
CA TRP A 81 -3.84 18.55 -6.20
C TRP A 81 -2.95 19.79 -6.11
N SER A 82 -3.54 20.85 -5.55
CA SER A 82 -2.84 22.08 -5.21
C SER A 82 -3.37 22.56 -3.86
N GLN A 83 -2.47 22.93 -2.95
CA GLN A 83 -2.78 23.49 -1.65
C GLN A 83 -1.73 24.54 -1.32
N ASP A 84 -2.17 25.79 -1.15
CA ASP A 84 -1.29 26.95 -0.97
C ASP A 84 -0.22 27.01 -2.06
N SER A 85 1.07 26.99 -1.69
CA SER A 85 2.22 26.98 -2.61
C SER A 85 2.66 25.58 -3.05
N ARG A 86 1.96 24.52 -2.63
CA ARG A 86 2.31 23.13 -2.94
C ARG A 86 1.36 22.56 -3.98
N SER A 87 1.91 21.80 -4.91
CA SER A 87 1.14 21.02 -5.86
C SER A 87 1.79 19.67 -6.07
N GLY A 88 1.03 18.73 -6.61
CA GLY A 88 1.55 17.41 -6.93
C GLY A 88 0.48 16.49 -7.49
N VAL A 89 0.85 15.22 -7.62
CA VAL A 89 -0.06 14.15 -8.06
C VAL A 89 -0.08 13.08 -6.98
N ALA A 90 -1.27 12.72 -6.53
CA ALA A 90 -1.46 11.53 -5.72
C ALA A 90 -1.93 10.38 -6.62
N PHE A 91 -1.42 9.18 -6.39
CA PHE A 91 -1.85 7.99 -7.11
C PHE A 91 -2.75 7.12 -6.21
N ARG A 92 -3.87 6.66 -6.77
CA ARG A 92 -4.79 5.72 -6.11
C ARG A 92 -5.15 4.60 -7.07
N ALA A 93 -5.30 3.38 -6.54
CA ALA A 93 -5.78 2.23 -7.28
C ALA A 93 -7.06 1.69 -6.64
N GLU A 94 -7.83 0.94 -7.42
CA GLU A 94 -8.98 0.18 -6.93
C GLU A 94 -8.51 -1.12 -6.26
N ALA A 95 -7.54 -1.80 -6.87
CA ALA A 95 -6.89 -2.98 -6.30
C ALA A 95 -5.42 -3.09 -6.72
N ILE A 96 -4.64 -3.76 -5.87
CA ILE A 96 -3.28 -4.21 -6.16
C ILE A 96 -3.23 -5.70 -5.85
N ARG A 97 -2.71 -6.49 -6.79
CA ARG A 97 -2.64 -7.96 -6.71
C ARG A 97 -1.24 -8.44 -7.06
N ALA A 98 -0.76 -9.47 -6.37
CA ALA A 98 0.45 -10.17 -6.78
C ALA A 98 0.25 -10.83 -8.15
N SER A 99 1.26 -10.74 -9.02
CA SER A 99 1.25 -11.35 -10.36
C SER A 99 2.32 -12.41 -10.55
N GLY A 100 3.23 -12.58 -9.58
CA GLY A 100 4.27 -13.60 -9.62
C GLY A 100 4.97 -13.77 -8.28
N ALA A 101 5.99 -14.63 -8.25
CA ALA A 101 6.87 -14.76 -7.11
C ALA A 101 7.77 -13.50 -6.97
N PRO A 102 8.21 -13.14 -5.76
CA PRO A 102 9.22 -12.10 -5.58
C PRO A 102 10.47 -12.37 -6.41
N LEU A 103 11.06 -11.29 -6.94
CA LEU A 103 12.33 -11.34 -7.67
C LEU A 103 13.40 -12.05 -6.84
N ALA A 104 14.14 -12.96 -7.49
CA ALA A 104 15.21 -13.70 -6.84
C ALA A 104 16.27 -12.75 -6.26
N GLY A 105 16.73 -13.05 -5.04
CA GLY A 105 17.73 -12.23 -4.33
C GLY A 105 17.15 -11.04 -3.55
N VAL A 106 15.86 -10.73 -3.67
CA VAL A 106 15.19 -9.72 -2.84
C VAL A 106 14.72 -10.38 -1.53
N VAL A 107 15.34 -9.99 -0.41
CA VAL A 107 14.90 -10.43 0.92
C VAL A 107 13.99 -9.35 1.51
N ALA A 108 12.69 -9.64 1.60
CA ALA A 108 11.77 -8.80 2.34
C ALA A 108 12.06 -8.90 3.85
N ALA A 109 12.13 -7.77 4.54
CA ALA A 109 12.13 -7.78 6.00
C ALA A 109 10.84 -8.47 6.51
N PRO A 110 10.92 -9.31 7.56
CA PRO A 110 9.72 -9.94 8.11
C PRO A 110 8.72 -8.86 8.50
N ARG A 111 7.46 -8.98 8.04
CA ARG A 111 6.37 -8.14 8.53
C ARG A 111 6.26 -8.40 10.04
N ASN A 112 6.56 -7.40 10.87
CA ASN A 112 6.21 -7.47 12.28
C ASN A 112 4.68 -7.54 12.35
N ALA A 113 4.16 -8.74 12.58
CA ALA A 113 2.77 -8.90 12.97
C ALA A 113 2.58 -8.07 14.25
N SER A 114 1.64 -7.13 14.23
CA SER A 114 1.21 -6.46 15.47
C SER A 114 0.82 -7.55 16.47
N PRO A 115 1.31 -7.51 17.72
CA PRO A 115 0.99 -8.55 18.69
C PRO A 115 -0.52 -8.53 18.91
N SER A 116 -1.17 -9.62 18.49
CA SER A 116 -2.55 -9.89 18.86
C SER A 116 -2.61 -10.01 20.39
N GLY A 117 -3.52 -9.25 21.00
CA GLY A 117 -3.57 -9.02 22.44
C GLY A 117 -3.52 -10.29 23.30
N VAL A 118 -2.78 -10.18 24.40
CA VAL A 118 -2.72 -11.17 25.48
C VAL A 118 -4.09 -11.30 26.12
N PRO A 119 -4.67 -12.51 26.29
CA PRO A 119 -5.77 -12.70 27.22
C PRO A 119 -5.20 -12.71 28.64
N GLY A 120 -5.49 -11.65 29.41
CA GLY A 120 -5.20 -11.62 30.84
C GLY A 120 -6.06 -12.65 31.58
N GLY A 121 -5.45 -13.77 31.98
CA GLY A 121 -6.02 -14.71 32.92
C GLY A 121 -5.32 -14.58 34.27
N THR A 122 -5.87 -13.76 35.18
CA THR A 122 -5.47 -13.74 36.58
C THR A 122 -6.12 -14.91 37.31
N SER A 123 -5.37 -16.00 37.49
CA SER A 123 -5.67 -17.01 38.50
C SER A 123 -5.29 -16.48 39.88
N LYS A 124 -6.29 -16.32 40.76
CA LYS A 124 -6.10 -16.11 42.20
C LYS A 124 -6.20 -17.47 42.90
N PRO A 125 -5.24 -17.90 43.74
CA PRO A 125 -5.41 -19.08 44.56
C PRO A 125 -6.24 -18.71 45.80
N ALA A 126 -7.24 -19.53 46.12
CA ALA A 126 -7.89 -19.51 47.42
C ALA A 126 -7.17 -20.51 48.33
N ALA A 127 -6.73 -20.03 49.49
CA ALA A 127 -6.42 -20.80 50.68
C ALA A 127 -7.60 -20.68 51.65
#